data_AF-A0A838PGM2-F1
#
_entry.id   AF-A0A838PGM2-F1
#
_cell.length_a   1.000
_cell.length_b   1.000
_cell.length_c   1.000
_cell.angle_alpha   90.00
_cell.angle_beta   90.00
_cell.angle_gamma   90.00
#
_symmetry.space_group_name_H-M   'P 1'
#
loop_
_entity.id
_entity.type
_entity.pdbx_description
1 polymer ?
#
loop_
_entity_poly.entity_id
_entity_poly.type
_entity_poly.pdbx_seq_one_letter_code
_entity_poly.pdbx_strand_id
1 'polypeptide(L)'
;MSEFEQPGRYDREPSVEDVRQLMGASTPHFALHLRNRIRSLISGLPEGHPARVEGEREIGRLDDVAEGSERRGAQGRDEPAMPSLRAGHVPESTGPSGAA
;
A
#
# COMPACT_ATOMS: atom_id res chain seq x y z
N MET A 1 -18.73 -1.63 -17.91
CA MET A 1 -17.69 -2.58 -17.44
C MET A 1 -16.39 -2.12 -18.08
N SER A 2 -15.36 -1.83 -17.29
CA SER A 2 -14.09 -1.26 -17.79
C SER A 2 -13.21 -2.34 -18.39
N GLU A 3 -12.47 -1.98 -19.44
CA GLU A 3 -11.44 -2.78 -20.14
C GLU A 3 -10.30 -3.32 -19.24
N PHE A 4 -10.19 -2.83 -18.01
CA PHE A 4 -9.16 -3.22 -17.04
C PHE A 4 -9.48 -4.48 -16.24
N GLU A 5 -10.73 -4.92 -16.21
CA GLU A 5 -11.11 -6.22 -15.66
C GLU A 5 -11.13 -7.24 -16.80
N GLN A 6 -9.99 -7.86 -17.12
CA GLN A 6 -9.96 -9.00 -18.03
C GLN A 6 -10.55 -10.24 -17.33
N PRO A 7 -11.81 -10.64 -17.61
CA PRO A 7 -12.49 -11.68 -16.84
C PRO A 7 -11.91 -13.08 -17.13
N GLY A 8 -11.37 -13.28 -18.35
CA GLY A 8 -10.81 -14.56 -18.81
C GLY A 8 -9.40 -14.87 -18.28
N ARG A 9 -8.81 -14.01 -17.44
CA ARG A 9 -7.47 -14.26 -16.88
C ARG A 9 -7.46 -15.46 -15.92
N TYR A 10 -8.61 -15.78 -15.34
CA TYR A 10 -8.81 -16.94 -14.48
C TYR A 10 -9.20 -18.23 -15.23
N ASP A 11 -9.48 -18.13 -16.53
CA ASP A 11 -9.93 -19.25 -17.39
C ASP A 11 -8.76 -19.87 -18.19
N ARG A 12 -7.56 -19.27 -18.11
CA ARG A 12 -6.33 -19.80 -18.68
C ARG A 12 -5.28 -20.02 -17.60
N GLU A 13 -4.35 -20.93 -17.87
CA GLU A 13 -3.22 -21.16 -16.97
C GLU A 13 -2.43 -19.86 -16.75
N PRO A 14 -2.20 -19.46 -15.48
CA PRO A 14 -1.43 -18.27 -15.15
C PRO A 14 -0.01 -18.31 -15.69
N SER A 15 0.45 -17.22 -16.31
CA SER A 15 1.81 -17.09 -16.84
C SER A 15 2.69 -16.17 -15.99
N VAL A 16 4.00 -16.18 -16.25
CA VAL A 16 4.95 -15.21 -15.65
C VAL A 16 4.55 -13.77 -16.00
N GLU A 17 4.03 -13.54 -17.20
CA GLU A 17 3.58 -12.21 -17.62
C GLU A 17 2.38 -11.75 -16.80
N ASP A 18 1.54 -12.67 -16.31
CA ASP A 18 0.43 -12.33 -15.43
C ASP A 18 0.90 -11.81 -14.07
N VAL A 19 1.98 -12.40 -13.56
CA VAL A 19 2.66 -11.92 -12.35
C VAL A 19 3.27 -10.54 -12.60
N ARG A 20 4.00 -10.35 -13.71
CA ARG A 20 4.67 -9.07 -14.04
C ARG A 20 3.71 -7.90 -14.22
N GLN A 21 2.56 -8.14 -14.83
CA GLN A 21 1.53 -7.12 -14.97
C GLN A 21 0.96 -6.65 -13.62
N LEU A 22 0.94 -7.51 -12.59
CA LEU A 22 0.58 -7.08 -11.23
C LEU A 22 1.68 -6.20 -10.62
N MET A 23 2.94 -6.43 -11.01
CA MET A 23 4.08 -5.66 -10.50
C MET A 23 4.21 -4.27 -11.13
N GLY A 24 3.79 -4.10 -12.39
CA GLY A 24 3.88 -2.82 -13.13
C GLY A 24 3.18 -1.62 -12.46
N ALA A 25 2.28 -1.85 -11.50
CA ALA A 25 1.55 -0.82 -10.75
C ALA A 25 1.97 -0.71 -9.26
N SER A 26 3.09 -1.31 -8.86
CA SER A 26 3.45 -1.44 -7.43
C SER A 26 3.92 -0.12 -6.83
N THR A 27 3.02 0.58 -6.15
CA THR A 27 3.41 1.58 -5.15
C THR A 27 3.54 0.90 -3.78
N PRO A 28 4.38 1.42 -2.87
CA PRO A 28 4.60 0.79 -1.56
C PRO A 28 3.32 0.52 -0.77
N HIS A 29 2.33 1.41 -0.85
CA HIS A 29 1.05 1.26 -0.16
C HIS A 29 0.20 0.08 -0.64
N PHE A 30 0.37 -0.37 -1.88
CA PHE A 30 -0.38 -1.51 -2.40
C PHE A 30 0.36 -2.84 -2.25
N ALA A 31 1.55 -2.85 -1.66
CA ALA A 31 2.40 -4.03 -1.64
C ALA A 31 1.71 -5.25 -1.00
N LEU A 32 1.03 -5.06 0.14
CA LEU A 32 0.28 -6.12 0.82
C LEU A 32 -0.92 -6.63 0.01
N HIS A 33 -1.61 -5.74 -0.70
CA HIS A 33 -2.73 -6.12 -1.57
C HIS A 33 -2.26 -6.92 -2.79
N LEU A 34 -1.18 -6.47 -3.43
CA LEU A 34 -0.57 -7.16 -4.56
C LEU A 34 -0.06 -8.54 -4.17
N ARG A 35 0.55 -8.67 -2.98
CA ARG A 35 1.01 -9.95 -2.44
C ARG A 35 -0.12 -10.96 -2.34
N ASN A 36 -1.27 -10.56 -1.80
CA ASN A 36 -2.42 -11.45 -1.67
C ASN A 36 -2.98 -11.84 -3.03
N ARG A 37 -3.01 -10.91 -4.00
CA ARG A 37 -3.46 -11.20 -5.37
C ARG A 37 -2.53 -12.20 -6.08
N ILE A 38 -1.21 -12.07 -5.91
CA ILE A 38 -0.23 -13.03 -6.45
C ILE A 38 -0.39 -14.39 -5.79
N ARG A 39 -0.59 -14.46 -4.46
CA ARG A 39 -0.88 -15.73 -3.75
C ARG A 39 -2.09 -16.44 -4.33
N SER A 40 -3.18 -15.71 -4.58
CA SER A 40 -4.37 -16.28 -5.23
C SER A 40 -4.07 -16.80 -6.63
N LEU A 41 -3.34 -16.02 -7.44
CA LEU A 41 -2.97 -16.37 -8.81
C LEU A 41 -2.18 -17.69 -8.89
N ILE A 42 -1.24 -17.92 -7.97
CA ILE A 42 -0.33 -19.08 -8.03
C ILE A 42 -0.79 -20.30 -7.22
N SER A 43 -1.85 -20.18 -6.43
CA SER A 43 -2.26 -21.20 -5.44
C SER A 43 -2.55 -22.59 -6.01
N GLY A 44 -3.01 -22.67 -7.27
CA GLY A 44 -3.32 -23.93 -7.96
C GLY A 44 -2.17 -24.50 -8.80
N LEU A 45 -1.01 -23.85 -8.82
CA LEU A 45 0.08 -24.23 -9.72
C LEU A 45 1.04 -25.26 -9.09
N PRO A 46 1.61 -26.20 -9.87
CA PRO A 46 2.70 -27.07 -9.41
C PRO A 46 3.92 -26.27 -8.94
N GLU A 47 4.69 -26.81 -8.00
CA GLU A 47 5.87 -26.14 -7.41
C GLU A 47 6.93 -25.73 -8.46
N GLY A 48 7.09 -26.52 -9.52
CA GLY A 48 8.03 -26.22 -10.61
C GLY A 48 7.47 -25.27 -11.69
N HIS A 49 6.22 -24.82 -11.57
CA HIS A 49 5.61 -23.97 -12.59
C HIS A 49 6.28 -22.58 -12.61
N PRO A 50 6.70 -22.05 -13.78
CA PRO A 50 7.46 -20.82 -13.85
C PRO A 50 6.73 -19.62 -13.22
N ALA A 51 5.40 -19.51 -13.40
CA ALA A 51 4.62 -18.45 -12.76
C ALA A 51 4.56 -18.56 -11.22
N ARG A 52 4.65 -19.77 -10.66
CA ARG A 52 4.68 -19.98 -9.21
C ARG A 52 6.02 -19.56 -8.63
N VAL A 53 7.12 -20.00 -9.26
CA VAL A 53 8.48 -19.61 -8.86
C VAL A 53 8.65 -18.09 -8.88
N GLU A 54 8.22 -17.43 -9.95
CA GLU A 54 8.29 -15.97 -10.05
C GLU A 54 7.35 -15.30 -9.05
N GLY A 55 6.11 -15.79 -8.90
CA GLY A 55 5.14 -15.25 -7.94
C GLY A 55 5.62 -15.32 -6.48
N GLU A 56 6.25 -16.42 -6.07
CA GLU A 56 6.84 -16.57 -4.73
C GLU A 56 7.99 -15.58 -4.50
N ARG A 57 8.83 -15.33 -5.51
CA ARG A 57 9.88 -14.30 -5.45
C ARG A 57 9.29 -12.91 -5.29
N GLU A 58 8.25 -12.58 -6.06
CA GLU A 58 7.58 -11.26 -5.96
C GLU A 58 6.91 -11.05 -4.61
N ILE A 59 6.28 -12.09 -4.05
CA ILE A 59 5.68 -12.03 -2.71
C ILE A 59 6.72 -11.59 -1.67
N GLY A 60 7.92 -12.18 -1.69
CA GLY A 60 9.00 -11.78 -0.80
C GLY A 60 9.40 -10.32 -0.97
N ARG A 61 9.56 -9.86 -2.22
CA ARG A 61 9.88 -8.44 -2.50
C ARG A 61 8.80 -7.49 -1.99
N LEU A 62 7.53 -7.86 -2.14
CA LEU A 62 6.40 -7.04 -1.68
C LEU A 62 6.30 -6.99 -0.15
N ASP A 63 6.67 -8.07 0.54
CA ASP A 63 6.77 -8.07 2.01
C ASP A 63 7.86 -7.07 2.48
N ASP A 64 9.04 -7.08 1.85
CA ASP A 64 10.13 -6.13 2.16
C ASP A 64 9.73 -4.67 1.89
N VAL A 65 9.04 -4.42 0.77
CA VAL A 65 8.56 -3.09 0.40
C VAL A 65 7.50 -2.59 1.39
N ALA A 66 6.60 -3.47 1.82
CA ALA A 66 5.59 -3.13 2.83
C ALA A 66 6.25 -2.71 4.15
N GLU A 67 7.20 -3.50 4.65
CA GLU A 67 7.97 -3.18 5.86
C GLU A 67 8.74 -1.86 5.72
N GLY A 68 9.38 -1.65 4.56
CA GLY A 68 10.10 -0.41 4.26
C GLY A 68 9.20 0.83 4.26
N SER A 69 7.94 0.69 3.87
CA SER A 69 6.96 1.79 3.81
C SER A 69 6.45 2.25 5.19
N GLU A 70 6.56 1.41 6.23
CA GLU A 70 6.18 1.77 7.60
C GLU A 70 7.17 2.74 8.25
N ARG A 71 8.42 2.77 7.76
CA ARG A 71 9.39 3.81 8.10
C ARG A 71 9.02 5.10 7.37
N ARG A 72 8.18 5.92 8.01
CA ARG A 72 8.13 7.37 7.68
C ARG A 72 9.57 7.89 7.66
N GLY A 73 9.93 8.65 6.62
CA GLY A 73 11.18 9.38 6.58
C GLY A 73 11.35 10.12 7.91
N ALA A 74 12.59 10.18 8.43
CA ALA A 74 12.88 10.96 9.62
C ALA A 74 12.21 12.32 9.45
N GLN A 75 11.26 12.67 10.33
CA GLN A 75 10.63 13.98 10.32
C GLN A 75 11.76 14.99 10.14
N GLY A 76 11.75 15.71 9.02
CA GLY A 76 12.87 16.57 8.69
C GLY A 76 13.12 17.46 9.89
N ARG A 77 14.32 17.37 10.48
CA ARG A 77 14.68 18.16 11.66
C ARG A 77 14.55 19.68 11.42
N ASP A 78 14.36 20.07 10.15
CA ASP A 78 14.24 21.44 9.66
C ASP A 78 12.90 21.75 8.95
N GLU A 79 11.89 20.87 9.03
CA GLU A 79 10.57 21.20 8.48
C GLU A 79 9.81 22.12 9.46
N PRO A 80 9.38 23.32 9.03
CA PRO A 80 8.65 24.22 9.91
C PRO A 80 7.33 23.58 10.32
N ALA A 81 7.06 23.56 11.63
CA ALA A 81 5.82 23.02 12.17
C ALA A 81 4.60 23.64 11.47
N MET A 82 3.68 22.76 11.03
CA MET A 82 2.44 23.17 10.37
C MET A 82 1.69 24.19 11.25
N PRO A 83 1.11 25.26 10.68
CA PRO A 83 0.42 26.31 11.44
C PRO A 83 -0.63 25.78 12.41
N SER A 84 -1.37 24.72 12.05
CA SER A 84 -2.42 24.11 12.89
C SER A 84 -1.89 23.33 14.10
N LEU A 85 -0.59 23.02 14.13
CA LEU A 85 0.08 22.39 15.28
C LEU A 85 0.76 23.42 16.19
N ARG A 86 0.74 24.71 15.80
CA ARG A 86 1.26 25.83 16.60
C ARG A 86 0.19 26.25 17.61
N ALA A 87 0.15 25.55 18.73
CA ALA A 87 -0.57 25.86 19.96
C ALA A 87 -2.08 25.57 20.00
N GLY A 88 -2.48 24.92 21.08
CA GLY A 88 -3.85 24.93 21.57
C GLY A 88 -4.28 26.36 21.89
N HIS A 89 -5.04 26.96 20.99
CA HIS A 89 -5.85 28.12 21.30
C HIS A 89 -6.93 27.69 22.30
N VAL A 90 -6.64 27.86 23.59
CA VAL A 90 -7.68 27.93 24.61
C VAL A 90 -8.29 29.32 24.44
N PRO A 91 -9.56 29.46 23.99
CA PRO A 91 -10.20 30.77 24.00
C PRO A 91 -10.33 31.21 25.46
N GLU A 92 -9.73 32.35 25.79
CA GLU A 92 -9.91 33.01 27.09
C GLU A 92 -11.41 33.33 27.25
N SER A 93 -12.07 32.60 28.13
CA SER A 93 -13.43 32.89 28.57
C SER A 93 -13.40 34.17 29.41
N THR A 94 -13.59 35.31 28.76
CA THR A 94 -13.95 36.54 29.46
C THR A 94 -15.43 36.43 29.85
N GLY A 95 -15.68 35.96 31.07
CA GLY A 95 -16.99 36.02 31.70
C GLY A 95 -17.40 37.48 31.99
N PRO A 96 -18.70 37.82 31.97
CA PRO A 96 -19.14 39.19 32.12
C PRO A 96 -18.88 39.70 33.54
N SER A 97 -18.19 40.84 33.62
CA SER A 97 -18.08 41.67 34.81
C SER A 97 -19.47 42.06 35.30
N GLY A 98 -19.81 41.67 36.51
CA GLY A 98 -21.00 42.15 37.20
C GLY A 98 -20.97 43.66 37.35
N ALA A 99 -22.06 44.32 36.95
CA ALA A 99 -22.40 45.66 37.38
C ALA A 99 -23.57 45.54 38.36
N ALA A 100 -23.33 46.03 39.56
CA ALA A 100 -24.28 46.20 40.65
C ALA A 100 -25.31 47.30 40.33
#